data_AF-A0A2K0U7R0-F1
#
_entry.id   AF-A0A2K0U7R0-F1
#
_cell.length_a   1.000
_cell.length_b   1.000
_cell.length_c   1.000
_cell.angle_alpha   90.00
_cell.angle_beta   90.00
_cell.angle_gamma   90.00
#
_symmetry.space_group_name_H-M   'P 1'
#
loop_
_entity.id
_entity.type
_entity.pdbx_description
1 polymer ?
#
loop_
_entity_poly.entity_id
_entity_poly.type
_entity_poly.pdbx_seq_one_letter_code
_entity_poly.pdbx_strand_id
1 'polypeptide(L)'
;MFYTSSIGTGLGVFLGAGWLTGQLGHIVGPRKRWWLILCNLIQTCLVFAATAVQYRYGVEDHGPKALTVVSLLAFAAGSQVVQSRSLAATEISTAMATAAWVDLMIDRRLFVVDNRPRTRRVAFLLALVVGGLIGALLYRTAGSAAALAVSGAGKALASLLYIFSGGEKKKVNTSEV
;
A
#
# COMPACT_ATOMS: atom_id res chain seq x y z
N MET A 1 -4.21 24.36 7.46
CA MET A 1 -4.98 24.94 6.34
C MET A 1 -5.13 23.86 5.28
N PHE A 2 -6.31 23.65 4.69
CA PHE A 2 -6.50 22.65 3.64
C PHE A 2 -6.24 23.30 2.27
N TYR A 3 -5.32 22.74 1.49
CA TYR A 3 -5.04 23.21 0.12
C TYR A 3 -5.80 22.35 -0.88
N THR A 4 -6.84 22.93 -1.49
CA THR A 4 -7.71 22.23 -2.47
C THR A 4 -6.90 21.62 -3.62
N SER A 5 -5.82 22.27 -4.05
CA SER A 5 -4.94 21.76 -5.09
C SER A 5 -4.29 20.43 -4.70
N SER A 6 -3.75 20.31 -3.48
CA SER A 6 -3.13 19.07 -3.00
C SER A 6 -4.14 17.94 -2.86
N ILE A 7 -5.37 18.24 -2.45
CA ILE A 7 -6.46 17.27 -2.35
C ILE A 7 -6.87 16.77 -3.74
N GLY A 8 -7.12 17.70 -4.67
CA GLY A 8 -7.51 17.38 -6.05
C GLY A 8 -6.43 16.59 -6.78
N THR A 9 -5.17 17.01 -6.67
CA THR A 9 -4.02 16.30 -7.25
C THR A 9 -3.85 14.93 -6.60
N GLY A 10 -3.92 14.83 -5.27
CA GLY A 10 -3.79 13.56 -4.57
C GLY A 10 -4.87 12.56 -4.99
N LEU A 11 -6.14 12.95 -4.96
CA LEU A 11 -7.25 12.09 -5.36
C LEU A 11 -7.20 11.73 -6.86
N GLY A 12 -6.95 12.70 -7.73
CA GLY A 12 -6.88 12.48 -9.17
C GLY A 12 -5.75 11.52 -9.55
N VAL A 13 -4.55 11.72 -9.01
CA VAL A 13 -3.39 10.85 -9.27
C VAL A 13 -3.58 9.47 -8.64
N PHE A 14 -4.16 9.38 -7.45
CA PHE A 14 -4.47 8.10 -6.80
C PHE A 14 -5.43 7.26 -7.65
N LEU A 15 -6.54 7.85 -8.11
CA LEU A 15 -7.52 7.18 -8.95
C LEU A 15 -6.94 6.83 -10.32
N GLY A 16 -6.19 7.75 -10.94
CA GLY A 16 -5.51 7.52 -12.21
C GLY A 16 -4.49 6.39 -12.15
N ALA A 17 -3.69 6.32 -11.07
CA ALA A 17 -2.75 5.23 -10.84
C ALA A 17 -3.44 3.89 -10.62
N GLY A 18 -4.57 3.90 -9.89
CA GLY A 18 -5.41 2.72 -9.72
C GLY A 18 -5.99 2.24 -11.05
N TRP A 19 -6.55 3.14 -11.85
CA TRP A 19 -7.05 2.82 -13.19
C TRP A 19 -5.94 2.24 -14.08
N LEU A 20 -4.80 2.93 -14.19
CA LEU A 20 -3.69 2.51 -15.05
C LEU A 20 -3.17 1.12 -14.66
N THR A 21 -2.86 0.90 -13.38
CA THR A 21 -2.34 -0.39 -12.92
C THR A 21 -3.38 -1.51 -12.97
N GLY A 22 -4.66 -1.19 -12.79
CA GLY A 22 -5.75 -2.14 -12.97
C GLY A 22 -5.91 -2.59 -14.41
N GLN A 23 -5.95 -1.65 -15.36
CA GLN A 23 -6.08 -1.97 -16.79
C GLN A 23 -4.87 -2.73 -17.32
N LEU A 24 -3.65 -2.29 -16.99
CA LEU A 24 -2.43 -3.03 -17.33
C LEU A 24 -2.42 -4.42 -16.68
N GLY A 25 -2.94 -4.53 -15.46
CA GLY A 25 -3.13 -5.80 -14.77
C GLY A 25 -4.03 -6.77 -15.55
N HIS A 26 -5.13 -6.31 -16.14
CA HIS A 26 -6.01 -7.16 -16.96
C HIS A 26 -5.31 -7.70 -18.21
N ILE A 27 -4.43 -6.91 -18.83
CA ILE A 27 -3.70 -7.30 -20.04
C ILE A 27 -2.57 -8.28 -19.72
N VAL A 28 -1.77 -7.98 -18.69
CA VAL A 28 -0.58 -8.77 -18.35
C VAL A 28 -0.96 -10.03 -17.57
N GLY A 29 -1.97 -9.94 -16.70
CA GLY A 29 -2.32 -10.94 -15.69
C GLY A 29 -1.96 -10.43 -14.29
N PRO A 30 -2.95 -10.02 -13.47
CA PRO A 30 -2.69 -9.21 -12.27
C PRO A 30 -2.04 -10.00 -11.12
N ARG A 31 -2.04 -11.33 -11.20
CA ARG A 31 -1.40 -12.25 -10.22
C ARG A 31 -0.05 -12.80 -10.69
N LYS A 32 0.43 -12.40 -11.87
CA LYS A 32 1.76 -12.84 -12.33
C LYS A 32 2.82 -12.28 -11.39
N ARG A 33 3.69 -13.14 -10.87
CA ARG A 33 4.73 -12.75 -9.90
C ARG A 33 5.62 -11.62 -10.41
N TRP A 34 6.07 -11.68 -11.66
CA TRP A 34 6.90 -10.62 -12.25
C TRP A 34 6.15 -9.28 -12.35
N TRP A 35 4.83 -9.31 -12.61
CA TRP A 35 4.00 -8.11 -12.61
C TRP A 35 3.90 -7.48 -11.22
N LEU A 36 3.65 -8.29 -10.18
CA LEU A 36 3.61 -7.83 -8.79
C LEU A 36 4.96 -7.23 -8.34
N ILE A 37 6.06 -7.90 -8.68
CA ILE A 37 7.42 -7.40 -8.39
C ILE A 37 7.64 -6.07 -9.10
N LEU A 38 7.31 -5.96 -10.39
CA LEU A 38 7.47 -4.75 -11.18
C LEU A 38 6.65 -3.59 -10.59
N CYS A 39 5.38 -3.81 -10.30
CA CYS A 39 4.53 -2.79 -9.69
C CYS A 39 5.07 -2.36 -8.32
N ASN A 40 5.50 -3.29 -7.47
CA ASN A 40 6.03 -2.94 -6.15
C ASN A 40 7.38 -2.19 -6.25
N LEU A 41 8.23 -2.53 -7.21
CA LEU A 41 9.49 -1.84 -7.49
C LEU A 41 9.25 -0.41 -7.97
N ILE A 42 8.34 -0.21 -8.94
CA ILE A 42 7.97 1.14 -9.42
C ILE A 42 7.46 1.99 -8.24
N GLN A 43 6.54 1.45 -7.44
CA GLN A 43 6.01 2.18 -6.29
C GLN A 43 7.08 2.50 -5.24
N THR A 44 8.04 1.60 -5.03
CA THR A 44 9.18 1.82 -4.13
C THR A 44 10.06 2.98 -4.65
N CYS A 45 10.37 2.99 -5.95
CA CYS A 45 11.10 4.08 -6.58
C CYS A 45 10.37 5.42 -6.44
N LEU A 46 9.04 5.45 -6.58
CA LEU A 46 8.25 6.66 -6.39
C LEU A 46 8.33 7.21 -4.96
N VAL A 47 8.30 6.34 -3.94
CA VAL A 47 8.45 6.75 -2.53
C VAL A 47 9.86 7.30 -2.27
N PHE A 48 10.90 6.68 -2.83
CA PHE A 48 12.26 7.22 -2.74
C PHE A 48 12.43 8.52 -3.52
N ALA A 49 11.78 8.69 -4.67
CA ALA A 49 11.77 9.95 -5.41
C ALA A 49 11.10 11.06 -4.58
N ALA A 50 9.98 10.78 -3.94
CA ALA A 50 9.31 11.72 -3.04
C ALA A 50 10.21 12.12 -1.86
N THR A 51 10.92 11.14 -1.30
CA THR A 51 11.93 11.34 -0.24
C THR A 51 13.08 12.23 -0.72
N ALA A 52 13.62 11.96 -1.90
CA ALA A 52 14.73 12.73 -2.49
C ALA A 52 14.32 14.19 -2.76
N VAL A 53 13.10 14.42 -3.24
CA VAL A 53 12.55 15.77 -3.43
C VAL A 53 12.50 16.52 -2.09
N GLN A 54 12.02 15.88 -1.02
CA GLN A 54 11.98 16.53 0.31
C GLN A 54 13.38 16.81 0.88
N TYR A 55 14.35 15.90 0.70
CA TYR A 55 15.72 16.16 1.16
C TYR A 55 16.42 17.26 0.36
N ARG A 56 16.17 17.36 -0.96
CA ARG A 56 16.84 18.32 -1.82
C ARG A 56 16.28 19.73 -1.70
N TYR A 57 14.96 19.84 -1.57
CA TYR A 57 14.26 21.12 -1.68
C TYR A 57 13.55 21.55 -0.39
N GLY A 58 13.60 20.72 0.66
CA GLY A 58 12.89 20.95 1.90
C GLY A 58 11.43 20.45 1.86
N VAL A 59 10.78 20.55 3.02
CA VAL A 59 9.37 20.22 3.18
C VAL A 59 8.57 21.52 3.05
N GLU A 60 7.76 21.63 1.99
CA GLU A 60 6.85 22.75 1.77
C GLU A 60 5.40 22.27 1.92
N ASP A 61 4.55 23.08 2.54
CA ASP A 61 3.13 22.74 2.75
C ASP A 61 2.26 22.92 1.48
N HIS A 62 2.76 23.69 0.51
CA HIS A 62 2.03 24.13 -0.68
C HIS A 62 3.00 24.46 -1.81
N GLY A 63 2.46 24.56 -3.03
CA GLY A 63 3.24 24.86 -4.23
C GLY A 63 3.65 23.62 -5.03
N PRO A 64 4.39 23.81 -6.14
CA PRO A 64 4.66 22.76 -7.10
C PRO A 64 5.36 21.54 -6.50
N LYS A 65 6.30 21.77 -5.57
CA LYS A 65 7.09 20.70 -4.94
C LYS A 65 6.24 19.82 -4.03
N ALA A 66 5.37 20.44 -3.22
CA ALA A 66 4.40 19.73 -2.40
C ALA A 66 3.47 18.88 -3.26
N LEU A 67 2.98 19.44 -4.38
CA LEU A 67 2.16 18.70 -5.36
C LEU A 67 2.92 17.54 -6.00
N THR A 68 4.22 17.69 -6.31
CA THR A 68 5.06 16.59 -6.82
C THR A 68 5.15 15.45 -5.80
N VAL A 69 5.49 15.76 -4.55
CA VAL A 69 5.58 14.75 -3.48
C VAL A 69 4.24 14.05 -3.29
N VAL A 70 3.14 14.80 -3.21
CA VAL A 70 1.78 14.25 -3.08
C VAL A 70 1.43 13.37 -4.27
N SER A 71 1.76 13.77 -5.49
CA SER A 71 1.49 12.99 -6.71
C SER A 71 2.25 11.66 -6.70
N LEU A 72 3.55 11.69 -6.37
CA LEU A 72 4.39 10.49 -6.31
C LEU A 72 3.84 9.48 -5.27
N LEU A 73 3.50 9.97 -4.08
CA LEU A 73 2.95 9.15 -3.01
C LEU A 73 1.53 8.65 -3.33
N ALA A 74 0.68 9.51 -3.92
CA ALA A 74 -0.67 9.16 -4.34
C ALA A 74 -0.66 8.07 -5.41
N PHE A 75 0.24 8.17 -6.39
CA PHE A 75 0.40 7.13 -7.40
C PHE A 75 0.83 5.81 -6.75
N ALA A 76 1.85 5.86 -5.89
CA ALA A 76 2.33 4.68 -5.19
C ALA A 76 1.25 4.00 -4.33
N ALA A 77 0.40 4.79 -3.66
CA ALA A 77 -0.69 4.31 -2.83
C ALA A 77 -1.87 3.75 -3.67
N GLY A 78 -2.28 4.44 -4.73
CA GLY A 78 -3.38 4.01 -5.61
C GLY A 78 -3.08 2.67 -6.26
N SER A 79 -1.86 2.52 -6.78
CA SER A 79 -1.42 1.25 -7.34
C SER A 79 -1.27 0.14 -6.28
N GLN A 80 -0.92 0.46 -5.02
CA GLN A 80 -0.85 -0.53 -3.93
C GLN A 80 -2.24 -1.12 -3.63
N VAL A 81 -3.27 -0.27 -3.64
CA VAL A 81 -4.66 -0.71 -3.42
C VAL A 81 -5.09 -1.72 -4.48
N VAL A 82 -4.80 -1.47 -5.75
CA VAL A 82 -5.13 -2.39 -6.85
C VAL A 82 -4.38 -3.72 -6.73
N GLN A 83 -3.09 -3.69 -6.36
CA GLN A 83 -2.32 -4.90 -6.11
C GLN A 83 -2.89 -5.73 -4.96
N SER A 84 -3.26 -5.08 -3.84
CA SER A 84 -3.85 -5.78 -2.69
C SER A 84 -5.13 -6.53 -3.05
N ARG A 85 -5.99 -5.91 -3.88
CA ARG A 85 -7.21 -6.53 -4.41
C ARG A 85 -6.91 -7.68 -5.36
N SER A 86 -5.89 -7.53 -6.20
CA SER A 86 -5.48 -8.55 -7.19
C SER A 86 -5.04 -9.85 -6.53
N LEU A 87 -4.40 -9.76 -5.36
CA LEU A 87 -3.94 -10.89 -4.54
C LEU A 87 -5.06 -11.60 -3.75
N ALA A 88 -6.33 -11.23 -3.96
CA ALA A 88 -7.50 -11.78 -3.26
C ALA A 88 -7.40 -11.72 -1.72
N ALA A 89 -6.56 -10.83 -1.18
CA ALA A 89 -6.58 -10.46 0.22
C ALA A 89 -7.72 -9.46 0.47
N THR A 90 -8.95 -9.83 0.10
CA THR A 90 -10.14 -8.96 0.20
C THR A 90 -10.42 -8.51 1.64
N GLU A 91 -9.96 -9.29 2.62
CA GLU A 91 -10.03 -8.99 4.05
C GLU A 91 -9.03 -7.91 4.50
N ILE A 92 -8.03 -7.60 3.67
CA ILE A 92 -7.01 -6.57 3.88
C ILE A 92 -7.25 -5.48 2.84
N SER A 93 -8.33 -4.71 3.01
CA SER A 93 -8.54 -3.51 2.20
C SER A 93 -7.56 -2.43 2.64
N THR A 94 -6.43 -2.29 1.93
CA THR A 94 -5.48 -1.19 2.17
C THR A 94 -6.05 0.18 1.80
N ALA A 95 -7.23 0.22 1.17
CA ALA A 95 -7.93 1.47 0.85
C ALA A 95 -8.74 2.03 2.04
N MET A 96 -9.28 1.15 2.89
CA MET A 96 -10.16 1.56 3.98
C MET A 96 -9.97 0.66 5.20
N ALA A 97 -9.24 1.16 6.19
CA ALA A 97 -8.98 0.44 7.44
C ALA A 97 -10.25 0.21 8.29
N THR A 98 -11.25 1.09 8.19
CA THR A 98 -12.49 0.99 8.96
C THR A 98 -13.30 -0.25 8.61
N ALA A 99 -13.31 -0.69 7.35
CA ALA A 99 -13.94 -1.96 6.97
C ALA A 99 -13.28 -3.13 7.69
N ALA A 100 -11.94 -3.18 7.73
CA ALA A 100 -11.23 -4.25 8.43
C ALA A 100 -11.53 -4.26 9.95
N TRP A 101 -11.71 -3.09 10.56
CA TRP A 101 -12.14 -2.97 11.96
C TRP A 101 -13.55 -3.50 12.18
N VAL A 102 -14.52 -3.06 11.38
CA VAL A 102 -15.91 -3.50 11.49
C VAL A 102 -16.00 -5.01 11.24
N ASP A 103 -15.37 -5.49 10.18
CA ASP A 103 -15.29 -6.90 9.80
C ASP A 103 -14.70 -7.78 10.91
N LEU A 104 -13.72 -7.27 11.67
CA LEU A 104 -13.16 -7.95 12.82
C LEU A 104 -14.14 -7.97 14.00
N MET A 105 -14.81 -6.84 14.28
CA MET A 105 -15.72 -6.70 15.42
C MET A 105 -16.97 -7.59 15.27
N ILE A 106 -17.47 -7.78 14.05
CA ILE A 106 -18.66 -8.60 13.76
C ILE A 106 -18.34 -10.08 13.47
N ASP A 107 -17.06 -10.49 13.54
CA ASP A 107 -16.67 -11.88 13.26
C ASP A 107 -17.22 -12.83 14.33
N ARG A 108 -18.14 -13.72 13.94
CA ARG A 108 -18.74 -14.72 14.84
C ARG A 108 -17.71 -15.67 15.46
N ARG A 109 -16.53 -15.82 14.84
CA ARG A 109 -15.43 -16.69 15.29
C ARG A 109 -14.22 -15.86 15.76
N LEU A 110 -14.46 -14.70 16.36
CA LEU A 110 -13.41 -13.80 16.83
C LEU A 110 -12.46 -14.44 17.87
N PHE A 111 -12.99 -15.31 18.74
CA PHE A 111 -12.26 -15.94 19.83
C PHE A 111 -11.77 -17.37 19.50
N VAL A 112 -12.05 -17.87 18.29
CA VAL A 112 -11.59 -19.20 17.86
C VAL A 112 -10.15 -19.11 17.37
N VAL A 113 -9.29 -20.02 17.85
CA VAL A 113 -7.85 -19.99 17.58
C VAL A 113 -7.52 -20.28 16.11
N ASP A 114 -8.26 -21.17 15.44
CA ASP A 114 -8.05 -21.50 14.02
C ASP A 114 -8.99 -20.69 13.10
N ASN A 115 -8.81 -19.36 13.09
CA ASN A 115 -9.49 -18.46 12.17
C ASN A 115 -8.45 -17.64 11.38
N ARG A 116 -8.05 -18.18 10.22
CA ARG A 116 -7.07 -17.56 9.31
C ARG A 116 -7.50 -16.16 8.84
N PRO A 117 -8.77 -15.91 8.45
CA PRO A 117 -9.28 -14.58 8.18
C PRO A 117 -9.09 -13.57 9.31
N ARG A 118 -9.53 -13.93 10.52
CA ARG A 118 -9.37 -13.10 11.72
C ARG A 118 -7.90 -12.79 11.99
N THR A 119 -7.03 -13.79 11.89
CA THR A 119 -5.58 -13.62 12.13
C THR A 119 -4.97 -12.64 11.14
N ARG A 120 -5.35 -12.70 9.86
CA ARG A 120 -4.91 -11.74 8.84
C ARG A 120 -5.39 -10.31 9.13
N ARG A 121 -6.67 -10.13 9.51
CA ARG A 121 -7.24 -8.83 9.87
C ARG A 121 -6.55 -8.23 11.09
N VAL A 122 -6.36 -9.02 12.15
CA VAL A 122 -5.66 -8.58 13.37
C VAL A 122 -4.22 -8.19 13.07
N ALA A 123 -3.48 -9.02 12.32
CA ALA A 123 -2.11 -8.70 11.92
C ALA A 123 -2.04 -7.41 11.09
N PHE A 124 -2.97 -7.21 10.14
CA PHE A 124 -3.07 -5.98 9.36
C PHE A 124 -3.33 -4.74 10.23
N LEU A 125 -4.33 -4.80 11.12
CA LEU A 125 -4.67 -3.68 12.00
C LEU A 125 -3.54 -3.35 12.97
N LEU A 126 -2.89 -4.36 13.55
CA LEU A 126 -1.73 -4.16 14.41
C LEU A 126 -0.56 -3.54 13.63
N ALA A 127 -0.25 -4.04 12.43
CA ALA A 127 0.79 -3.47 11.58
C ALA A 127 0.50 -2.01 11.21
N LEU A 128 -0.77 -1.68 10.95
CA LEU A 128 -1.22 -0.31 10.67
C LEU A 128 -1.02 0.61 11.87
N VAL A 129 -1.44 0.18 13.07
CA VAL A 129 -1.29 0.97 14.31
C VAL A 129 0.19 1.16 14.64
N VAL A 130 0.96 0.09 14.68
CA VAL A 130 2.40 0.13 14.99
C VAL A 130 3.15 0.97 13.95
N GLY A 131 2.88 0.75 12.66
CA GLY A 131 3.49 1.53 11.58
C GLY A 131 3.16 3.03 11.66
N GLY A 132 1.91 3.38 12.00
CA GLY A 132 1.49 4.75 12.23
C GLY A 132 2.21 5.41 13.41
N LEU A 133 2.36 4.70 14.54
CA LEU A 133 3.07 5.19 15.72
C LEU A 133 4.57 5.40 15.44
N ILE A 134 5.22 4.43 14.79
CA ILE A 134 6.63 4.54 14.38
C ILE A 134 6.80 5.71 13.41
N GLY A 135 5.90 5.85 12.42
CA GLY A 135 5.91 6.96 11.46
C GLY A 135 5.74 8.32 12.13
N ALA A 136 4.83 8.44 13.10
CA ALA A 136 4.63 9.67 13.87
C ALA A 136 5.84 10.02 14.74
N LEU A 137 6.46 9.02 15.37
CA LEU A 137 7.69 9.21 16.15
C LEU A 137 8.83 9.71 15.25
N LEU A 138 9.06 9.04 14.11
CA LEU A 138 10.07 9.44 13.12
C LEU A 138 9.83 10.84 12.58
N TYR A 139 8.57 11.17 12.25
CA TYR A 139 8.20 12.51 11.82
C TYR A 139 8.57 13.56 12.86
N ARG A 140 8.32 13.28 14.15
CA ARG A 140 8.63 14.20 15.25
C ARG A 140 10.12 14.33 15.53
N THR A 141 10.91 13.25 15.41
CA THR A 141 12.33 13.25 15.79
C THR A 141 13.27 13.59 14.63
N ALA A 142 12.94 13.17 13.41
CA ALA A 142 13.82 13.22 12.24
C ALA A 142 13.18 13.90 11.01
N GLY A 143 11.90 14.28 11.10
CA GLY A 143 11.18 14.99 10.05
C GLY A 143 10.54 14.09 8.98
N SER A 144 9.76 14.72 8.10
CA SER A 144 9.00 14.04 7.04
C SER A 144 9.88 13.22 6.10
N ALA A 145 11.02 13.77 5.67
CA ALA A 145 11.90 13.10 4.70
C ALA A 145 12.45 11.78 5.26
N ALA A 146 12.83 11.75 6.54
CA ALA A 146 13.28 10.53 7.21
C ALA A 146 12.13 9.51 7.36
N ALA A 147 10.93 9.97 7.72
CA ALA A 147 9.76 9.09 7.79
C ALA A 147 9.43 8.44 6.43
N LEU A 148 9.49 9.22 5.34
CA LEU A 148 9.31 8.69 3.98
C LEU A 148 10.42 7.72 3.56
N ALA A 149 11.68 8.00 3.95
CA ALA A 149 12.80 7.10 3.69
C ALA A 149 12.59 5.73 4.34
N VAL A 150 12.18 5.70 5.61
CA VAL A 150 11.88 4.46 6.34
C VAL A 150 10.68 3.74 5.72
N SER A 151 9.63 4.47 5.31
CA SER A 151 8.51 3.88 4.58
C SER A 151 8.95 3.27 3.25
N GLY A 152 9.85 3.92 2.52
CA GLY A 152 10.43 3.42 1.27
C GLY A 152 11.25 2.15 1.51
N ALA A 153 12.07 2.10 2.56
CA ALA A 153 12.83 0.93 2.94
C ALA A 153 11.92 -0.26 3.31
N GLY A 154 10.85 -0.02 4.07
CA GLY A 154 9.85 -1.06 4.36
C GLY A 154 9.19 -1.62 3.10
N LYS A 155 8.90 -0.75 2.12
CA LYS A 155 8.33 -1.16 0.83
C LYS A 155 9.34 -1.91 -0.05
N ALA A 156 10.61 -1.52 -0.01
CA ALA A 156 11.71 -2.24 -0.65
C ALA A 156 11.85 -3.65 -0.07
N LEU A 157 11.80 -3.78 1.26
CA LEU A 157 11.81 -5.08 1.94
C LEU A 157 10.62 -5.94 1.50
N ALA A 158 9.41 -5.37 1.44
CA ALA A 158 8.25 -6.08 0.91
C ALA A 158 8.44 -6.53 -0.56
N SER A 159 9.11 -5.72 -1.38
CA SER A 159 9.47 -6.09 -2.76
C SER A 159 10.40 -7.29 -2.80
N LEU A 160 11.43 -7.31 -1.95
CA LEU A 160 12.34 -8.44 -1.82
C LEU A 160 11.60 -9.69 -1.36
N LEU A 161 10.65 -9.58 -0.43
CA LEU A 161 9.82 -10.70 0.00
C LEU A 161 8.94 -11.26 -1.13
N TYR A 162 8.43 -10.43 -2.04
CA TYR A 162 7.76 -10.91 -3.26
C TYR A 162 8.69 -11.68 -4.21
N ILE A 163 9.99 -11.38 -4.20
CA ILE A 163 10.98 -12.17 -4.94
C ILE A 163 11.17 -13.55 -4.30
N PHE A 164 10.89 -13.74 -3.02
CA PHE A 164 11.01 -15.06 -2.37
C PHE A 164 9.68 -15.79 -2.19
N SER A 165 8.54 -15.14 -2.45
CA SER A 165 7.24 -15.77 -2.28
C SER A 165 7.01 -16.90 -3.29
N GLY A 166 6.65 -18.09 -2.78
CA GLY A 166 6.31 -19.24 -3.61
C GLY A 166 5.09 -18.93 -4.48
N GLY A 167 5.15 -19.29 -5.76
CA GLY A 167 4.01 -19.13 -6.66
C GLY A 167 2.80 -19.91 -6.15
N GLU A 168 1.62 -19.29 -6.19
CA GLU A 168 0.37 -19.95 -5.80
C GLU A 168 0.17 -21.20 -6.68
N LYS A 169 0.27 -22.40 -6.07
CA LYS A 169 -0.05 -23.63 -6.79
C LYS A 169 -1.53 -23.58 -7.13
N LYS A 170 -1.85 -23.73 -8.42
CA LYS A 170 -3.23 -23.81 -8.93
C LYS A 170 -3.97 -24.85 -8.08
N LYS A 171 -4.98 -24.43 -7.30
CA LYS A 171 -5.85 -25.38 -6.61
C LYS A 171 -6.51 -26.22 -7.71
N VAL A 172 -6.12 -27.49 -7.80
CA VAL A 172 -6.81 -28.47 -8.65
C VAL A 172 -8.22 -28.57 -8.07
N ASN A 173 -9.21 -28.19 -8.87
CA ASN A 173 -10.61 -28.35 -8.51
C ASN A 173 -10.91 -29.85 -8.55
N THR A 174 -10.77 -30.54 -7.42
CA THR A 174 -11.32 -31.87 -7.22
C THR A 174 -12.81 -31.70 -6.93
N SER A 175 -13.59 -31.51 -7.97
CA SER A 175 -15.05 -31.50 -7.90
C SER A 175 -15.63 -32.10 -9.17
N GLU A 176 -15.26 -33.35 -9.45
CA GLU A 176 -16.01 -34.33 -10.25
C GLU A 176 -15.63 -35.73 -9.77
N VAL A 177 -16.29 -36.22 -8.70
CA VAL A 177 -16.73 -37.62 -8.51
C VAL A 177 -18.01 -37.57 -7.68
#